data_AF-A0A2M7ST99-F1
#
_entry.id   AF-A0A2M7ST99-F1
#
_cell.length_a   1.000
_cell.length_b   1.000
_cell.length_c   1.000
_cell.angle_alpha   90.00
_cell.angle_beta   90.00
_cell.angle_gamma   90.00
#
_symmetry.space_group_name_H-M   'P 1'
#
loop_
_entity.id
_entity.type
_entity.pdbx_description
1 polymer ?
#
loop_
_entity_poly.entity_id
_entity_poly.type
_entity_poly.pdbx_seq_one_letter_code
_entity_poly.pdbx_strand_id
1 'polypeptide(L)'
;MGWIQFEGFAWQKAEPMAITEFTLLTLIAFVLTGWNEELLSRGYHLQNLADGLDLTWGVILSSAVFGVLHLANPNATWVSAVGIFLAGLFLAFAYLRTKQLWLSIGLHIGWNFFEGVVFGFPVSGMDFYRLVRQTASGPELWTGGAFGPEAGLVVLPALLVGAVLVYVYSVVSRKSRADSRESGVVRKKNKQGGNHGGKTEDTKFS
;
A
#
# COMPACT_ATOMS: atom_id res chain seq x y z
N MET A 1 25.19 2.71 -21.85
CA MET A 1 24.18 3.75 -22.11
C MET A 1 22.95 3.43 -21.27
N GLY A 2 22.77 4.14 -20.17
CA GLY A 2 21.67 3.93 -19.23
C GLY A 2 21.88 4.81 -18.00
N TRP A 3 20.79 5.33 -17.44
CA TRP A 3 20.80 6.13 -16.20
C TRP A 3 21.01 5.29 -14.94
N ILE A 4 21.10 3.96 -15.08
CA ILE A 4 21.36 3.02 -14.01
C ILE A 4 22.59 2.21 -14.41
N GLN A 5 23.59 2.22 -13.54
CA GLN A 5 24.75 1.35 -13.62
C GLN A 5 24.59 0.23 -12.60
N PHE A 6 24.41 -1.00 -13.08
CA PHE A 6 24.33 -2.19 -12.24
C PHE A 6 25.72 -2.59 -11.75
N GLU A 7 25.87 -2.80 -10.44
CA GLU A 7 27.15 -3.08 -9.78
C GLU A 7 27.25 -4.52 -9.26
N GLY A 8 26.11 -5.22 -9.16
CA GLY A 8 26.04 -6.59 -8.67
C GLY A 8 24.95 -6.81 -7.64
N PHE A 9 25.09 -7.90 -6.91
CA PHE A 9 24.15 -8.32 -5.88
C PHE A 9 24.82 -8.47 -4.51
N ALA A 10 24.03 -8.41 -3.45
CA ALA A 10 24.52 -8.55 -2.07
C ALA A 10 25.29 -9.87 -1.83
N TRP A 11 24.84 -10.99 -2.41
CA TRP A 11 25.49 -12.31 -2.29
C TRP A 11 26.84 -12.43 -3.00
N GLN A 12 27.24 -11.43 -3.78
CA GLN A 12 28.59 -11.36 -4.36
C GLN A 12 29.57 -10.61 -3.45
N LYS A 13 29.07 -9.94 -2.40
CA LYS A 13 29.82 -8.99 -1.57
C LYS A 13 29.74 -9.28 -0.07
N ALA A 14 28.78 -10.10 0.37
CA ALA A 14 28.54 -10.39 1.78
C ALA A 14 28.14 -11.86 1.98
N GLU A 15 28.39 -12.36 3.19
CA GLU A 15 28.02 -13.71 3.60
C GLU A 15 26.48 -13.87 3.74
N PRO A 16 25.91 -15.05 3.45
CA PRO A 16 24.46 -15.29 3.52
C PRO A 16 23.81 -14.90 4.85
N MET A 17 24.53 -15.10 5.96
CA MET A 17 24.04 -14.75 7.30
C MET A 17 23.84 -13.24 7.47
N ALA A 18 24.83 -12.44 7.05
CA ALA A 18 24.75 -10.99 7.11
C ALA A 18 23.65 -10.45 6.18
N ILE A 19 23.50 -11.02 4.99
CA ILE A 19 22.42 -10.66 4.06
C ILE A 19 21.06 -10.89 4.70
N THR A 20 20.87 -12.05 5.31
CA THR A 20 19.62 -12.42 5.97
C THR A 20 19.32 -11.48 7.15
N GLU A 21 20.32 -11.25 8.01
CA GLU A 21 20.18 -10.37 9.17
C GLU A 21 19.78 -8.95 8.78
N PHE A 22 20.56 -8.29 7.93
CA PHE A 22 20.27 -6.89 7.56
C PHE A 22 18.98 -6.74 6.74
N THR A 23 18.64 -7.73 5.91
CA THR A 23 17.36 -7.74 5.18
C THR A 23 16.19 -7.84 6.14
N LEU A 24 16.25 -8.74 7.13
CA LEU A 24 15.18 -8.91 8.11
C LEU A 24 15.05 -7.71 9.04
N LEU A 25 16.17 -7.14 9.50
CA LEU A 25 16.16 -5.92 10.32
C LEU A 25 15.53 -4.75 9.56
N THR A 26 15.89 -4.56 8.28
CA THR A 26 15.31 -3.51 7.44
C THR A 26 13.82 -3.74 7.19
N LEU A 27 13.40 -5.00 6.96
CA LEU A 27 11.99 -5.34 6.82
C LEU A 27 11.19 -5.02 8.09
N ILE A 28 11.72 -5.37 9.27
CA ILE A 28 11.07 -5.04 10.55
C ILE A 28 10.96 -3.52 10.71
N ALA A 29 12.02 -2.77 10.40
CA ALA A 29 11.99 -1.31 10.43
C ALA A 29 10.88 -0.77 9.52
N PHE A 30 10.78 -1.24 8.26
CA PHE A 30 9.72 -0.80 7.34
C PHE A 30 8.32 -1.23 7.78
N VAL A 31 8.15 -2.40 8.39
CA VAL A 31 6.87 -2.80 9.00
C VAL A 31 6.46 -1.79 10.07
N LEU A 32 7.37 -1.41 10.96
CA LEU A 32 7.10 -0.43 12.01
C LEU A 32 6.84 0.97 11.44
N THR A 33 7.62 1.40 10.44
CA THR A 33 7.44 2.68 9.75
C THR A 33 6.07 2.75 9.07
N GLY A 34 5.79 1.83 8.15
CA GLY A 34 4.53 1.82 7.41
C GLY A 34 3.31 1.63 8.32
N TRP A 35 3.44 0.86 9.40
CA TRP A 35 2.37 0.74 10.40
C TRP A 35 2.10 2.06 11.12
N ASN A 36 3.13 2.71 11.68
CA ASN A 36 2.98 3.97 12.43
C ASN A 36 2.49 5.11 11.53
N GLU A 37 3.10 5.27 10.36
CA GLU A 37 2.80 6.37 9.45
C GLU A 37 1.38 6.29 8.89
N GLU A 38 0.92 5.09 8.53
CA GLU A 38 -0.46 4.91 8.06
C GLU A 38 -1.49 5.00 9.18
N LEU A 39 -1.17 4.52 10.39
CA LEU A 39 -2.03 4.72 11.55
C LEU A 39 -2.23 6.20 11.85
N LEU A 40 -1.15 6.98 11.89
CA LEU A 40 -1.22 8.41 12.13
C LEU A 40 -1.95 9.12 10.98
N SER A 41 -1.60 8.81 9.73
CA SER A 41 -2.11 9.55 8.58
C SER A 41 -3.55 9.15 8.20
N ARG A 42 -3.81 7.87 7.97
CA ARG A 42 -5.11 7.37 7.48
C ARG A 42 -6.01 6.94 8.63
N GLY A 43 -5.42 6.48 9.73
CA GLY A 43 -6.16 6.11 10.94
C GLY A 43 -6.58 7.31 11.78
N TYR A 44 -5.81 8.41 11.80
CA TYR A 44 -6.10 9.58 12.64
C TYR A 44 -6.31 10.87 11.84
N HIS A 45 -5.31 11.40 11.12
CA HIS A 45 -5.42 12.70 10.44
C HIS A 45 -6.57 12.74 9.43
N LEU A 46 -6.63 11.77 8.52
CA LEU A 46 -7.68 11.69 7.50
C LEU A 46 -9.08 11.66 8.12
N GLN A 47 -9.27 10.87 9.18
CA GLN A 47 -10.58 10.71 9.81
C GLN A 47 -11.02 12.01 10.48
N ASN A 48 -10.17 12.58 11.34
CA ASN A 48 -10.53 13.80 12.06
C ASN A 48 -10.72 15.00 11.13
N LEU A 49 -9.90 15.12 10.08
CA LEU A 49 -10.02 16.19 9.11
C LEU A 49 -11.27 16.02 8.23
N ALA A 50 -11.62 14.78 7.87
CA ALA A 50 -12.84 14.50 7.12
C ALA A 50 -14.11 14.73 7.95
N ASP A 51 -14.06 14.43 9.25
CA ASP A 51 -15.17 14.63 10.19
C ASP A 51 -15.36 16.13 10.53
N GLY A 52 -14.28 16.89 10.67
CA GLY A 52 -14.33 18.31 11.01
C GLY A 52 -14.54 19.26 9.82
N LEU A 53 -14.18 18.83 8.61
CA LEU A 53 -14.35 19.59 7.37
C LEU A 53 -15.24 18.80 6.40
N ASP A 54 -14.64 18.19 5.39
CA ASP A 54 -15.26 17.21 4.52
C ASP A 54 -14.20 16.21 4.03
N LEU A 55 -14.64 15.14 3.36
CA LEU A 55 -13.75 14.10 2.86
C LEU A 55 -12.68 14.61 1.90
N THR A 56 -13.00 15.59 1.06
CA THR A 56 -12.07 16.13 0.05
C THR A 56 -10.91 16.83 0.75
N TRP A 57 -11.22 17.72 1.69
CA TRP A 57 -10.21 18.39 2.50
C TRP A 57 -9.48 17.43 3.43
N GLY A 58 -10.17 16.43 3.98
CA GLY A 58 -9.54 15.37 4.75
C GLY A 58 -8.43 14.64 3.99
N VAL A 59 -8.69 14.27 2.72
CA VAL A 59 -7.70 13.61 1.86
C VAL A 59 -6.54 14.55 1.53
N ILE A 60 -6.84 15.76 1.07
CA ILE A 60 -5.81 16.73 0.66
C ILE A 60 -4.91 17.10 1.83
N LEU A 61 -5.49 17.50 2.96
CA LEU A 61 -4.73 17.97 4.12
C LEU A 61 -3.97 16.84 4.81
N SER A 62 -4.55 15.65 4.97
CA SER A 62 -3.82 14.51 5.55
C SER A 62 -2.63 14.10 4.70
N SER A 63 -2.75 14.15 3.37
CA SER A 63 -1.65 13.86 2.44
C SER A 63 -0.61 14.99 2.43
N ALA A 64 -1.04 16.24 2.59
CA ALA A 64 -0.13 17.38 2.68
C ALA A 64 0.70 17.32 3.96
N VAL A 65 0.08 17.01 5.10
CA VAL A 65 0.79 16.75 6.36
C VAL A 65 1.81 15.63 6.18
N PHE A 66 1.43 14.54 5.51
CA PHE A 66 2.33 13.44 5.21
C PHE A 66 3.57 13.89 4.42
N GLY A 67 3.39 14.65 3.33
CA GLY A 67 4.49 15.21 2.56
C GLY A 67 5.36 16.22 3.32
N VAL A 68 4.74 17.07 4.15
CA VAL A 68 5.46 18.06 4.97
C VAL A 68 6.32 17.40 6.04
N LEU A 69 5.84 16.33 6.69
CA LEU A 69 6.62 15.61 7.69
C LEU A 69 7.92 15.03 7.09
N HIS A 70 7.92 14.70 5.80
CA HIS A 70 9.09 14.18 5.08
C HIS A 70 10.12 15.25 4.71
N LEU A 71 9.82 16.56 4.89
CA LEU A 71 10.82 17.62 4.73
C LEU A 71 11.91 17.58 5.80
N ALA A 72 11.71 16.84 6.89
CA ALA A 72 12.73 16.62 7.91
C ALA A 72 13.77 15.56 7.50
N ASN A 73 13.55 14.83 6.40
CA ASN A 73 14.46 13.78 5.96
C ASN A 73 15.69 14.35 5.24
N PRO A 74 16.80 13.59 5.20
CA PRO A 74 17.96 13.96 4.38
C PRO A 74 17.57 14.15 2.91
N ASN A 75 18.23 15.09 2.23
CA ASN A 75 18.02 15.37 0.81
C ASN A 75 16.59 15.80 0.42
N ALA A 76 15.74 16.12 1.40
CA ALA A 76 14.38 16.55 1.11
C ALA A 76 14.34 17.92 0.44
N THR A 77 13.41 18.08 -0.50
CA THR A 77 13.14 19.32 -1.24
C THR A 77 11.64 19.53 -1.34
N TRP A 78 11.21 20.70 -1.80
CA TRP A 78 9.80 20.90 -2.12
C TRP A 78 9.27 19.94 -3.19
N VAL A 79 10.14 19.49 -4.11
CA VAL A 79 9.79 18.50 -5.13
C VAL A 79 9.55 17.14 -4.47
N SER A 80 10.41 16.72 -3.53
CA SER A 80 10.21 15.46 -2.82
C SER A 80 8.96 15.47 -1.95
N ALA A 81 8.66 16.59 -1.28
CA ALA A 81 7.42 16.74 -0.51
C ALA A 81 6.16 16.64 -1.40
N VAL A 82 6.21 17.15 -2.63
CA VAL A 82 5.12 16.96 -3.61
C VAL A 82 5.00 15.50 -4.03
N GLY A 83 6.12 14.81 -4.27
CA GLY A 83 6.12 13.37 -4.54
C GLY A 83 5.47 12.54 -3.43
N ILE A 84 5.88 12.79 -2.18
CA ILE A 84 5.31 12.13 -0.99
C ILE A 84 3.85 12.52 -0.78
N PHE A 85 3.46 13.77 -1.06
CA PHE A 85 2.05 14.17 -1.07
C PHE A 85 1.22 13.31 -2.03
N LEU A 86 1.72 13.07 -3.26
CA LEU A 86 1.04 12.22 -4.23
C LEU A 86 0.97 10.75 -3.77
N ALA A 87 2.03 10.24 -3.13
CA ALA A 87 2.00 8.93 -2.49
C ALA A 87 0.94 8.87 -1.36
N GLY A 88 0.82 9.94 -0.56
CA GLY A 88 -0.23 10.11 0.45
C GLY A 88 -1.64 10.05 -0.14
N LEU A 89 -1.88 10.73 -1.28
CA LEU A 89 -3.15 10.67 -1.99
C LEU A 89 -3.46 9.24 -2.48
N PHE A 90 -2.47 8.55 -3.04
CA PHE A 90 -2.62 7.16 -3.49
C PHE A 90 -2.98 6.21 -2.34
N LEU A 91 -2.30 6.33 -1.21
CA LEU A 91 -2.54 5.48 -0.04
C LEU A 91 -3.87 5.82 0.66
N ALA A 92 -4.29 7.09 0.66
CA ALA A 92 -5.63 7.50 1.06
C ALA A 92 -6.69 6.94 0.11
N PHE A 93 -6.45 6.93 -1.20
CA PHE A 93 -7.34 6.29 -2.18
C PHE A 93 -7.48 4.78 -1.92
N ALA A 94 -6.39 4.08 -1.65
CA ALA A 94 -6.42 2.66 -1.30
C ALA A 94 -7.27 2.39 -0.05
N TYR A 95 -7.09 3.21 0.99
CA TYR A 95 -7.90 3.15 2.19
C TYR A 95 -9.38 3.42 1.88
N LEU A 96 -9.71 4.50 1.17
CA LEU A 96 -11.11 4.90 0.94
C LEU A 96 -11.87 3.92 0.06
N ARG A 97 -11.21 3.27 -0.90
CA ARG A 97 -11.85 2.28 -1.79
C ARG A 97 -12.20 0.98 -1.06
N THR A 98 -11.33 0.57 -0.13
CA THR A 98 -11.43 -0.74 0.53
C THR A 98 -11.97 -0.67 1.95
N LYS A 99 -11.88 0.50 2.59
CA LYS A 99 -12.13 0.75 4.02
C LYS A 99 -11.31 -0.18 4.92
N GLN A 100 -10.11 -0.53 4.46
CA GLN A 100 -9.20 -1.47 5.11
C GLN A 100 -7.84 -0.82 5.29
N LEU A 101 -7.50 -0.44 6.53
CA LEU A 101 -6.23 0.23 6.83
C LEU A 101 -5.01 -0.66 6.54
N TRP A 102 -5.15 -1.97 6.73
CA TRP A 102 -4.08 -2.94 6.44
C TRP A 102 -3.60 -2.88 4.99
N LEU A 103 -4.46 -2.50 4.03
CA LEU A 103 -4.05 -2.41 2.63
C LEU A 103 -3.08 -1.24 2.43
N SER A 104 -3.38 -0.06 2.98
CA SER A 104 -2.47 1.08 2.90
C SER A 104 -1.15 0.79 3.63
N ILE A 105 -1.21 0.14 4.80
CA ILE A 105 -0.03 -0.33 5.53
C ILE A 105 0.81 -1.28 4.65
N GLY A 106 0.20 -2.30 4.07
CA GLY A 106 0.90 -3.26 3.22
C GLY A 106 1.49 -2.65 1.95
N LEU A 107 0.77 -1.73 1.30
CA LEU A 107 1.26 -1.00 0.12
C LEU A 107 2.46 -0.12 0.48
N HIS A 108 2.42 0.57 1.61
CA HIS A 108 3.52 1.41 2.07
C HIS A 108 4.75 0.56 2.44
N ILE A 109 4.58 -0.50 3.24
CA ILE A 109 5.70 -1.42 3.57
C ILE A 109 6.29 -2.01 2.30
N GLY A 110 5.42 -2.44 1.36
CA GLY A 110 5.84 -2.99 0.08
C GLY A 110 6.64 -1.97 -0.73
N TRP A 111 6.18 -0.74 -0.82
CA TRP A 111 6.88 0.34 -1.51
C TRP A 111 8.31 0.49 -0.97
N ASN A 112 8.46 0.73 0.34
CA ASN A 112 9.76 0.92 0.98
C ASN A 112 10.68 -0.30 0.81
N PHE A 113 10.13 -1.50 1.00
CA PHE A 113 10.91 -2.74 0.89
C PHE A 113 11.40 -2.98 -0.54
N PHE A 114 10.54 -2.80 -1.55
CA PHE A 114 10.95 -3.03 -2.93
C PHE A 114 11.88 -1.93 -3.45
N GLU A 115 11.59 -0.66 -3.16
CA GLU A 115 12.44 0.48 -3.53
C GLU A 115 13.84 0.37 -2.91
N GLY A 116 13.89 0.22 -1.57
CA GLY A 116 15.13 0.21 -0.81
C GLY A 116 15.85 -1.13 -0.83
N VAL A 117 15.19 -2.18 -0.35
CA VAL A 117 15.86 -3.48 -0.13
C VAL A 117 16.03 -4.23 -1.43
N VAL A 118 14.98 -4.34 -2.25
CA VAL A 118 15.07 -5.15 -3.47
C VAL A 118 15.85 -4.41 -4.56
N PHE A 119 15.49 -3.17 -4.88
CA PHE A 119 16.07 -2.42 -5.99
C PHE A 119 17.25 -1.52 -5.62
N GLY A 120 17.45 -1.24 -4.33
CA GLY A 120 18.64 -0.52 -3.86
C GLY A 120 18.63 0.98 -4.12
N PHE A 121 17.45 1.60 -4.21
CA PHE A 121 17.30 3.05 -4.25
C PHE A 121 17.19 3.64 -2.83
N PRO A 122 17.51 4.92 -2.62
CA PRO A 122 17.15 5.61 -1.39
C PRO A 122 15.63 5.58 -1.18
N VAL A 123 15.18 5.42 0.06
CA VAL A 123 13.76 5.51 0.44
C VAL A 123 13.59 6.78 1.25
N SER A 124 12.88 7.75 0.70
CA SER A 124 12.66 9.06 1.31
C SER A 124 13.93 9.75 1.80
N GLY A 125 15.00 9.65 1.01
CA GLY A 125 16.31 10.25 1.26
C GLY A 125 17.23 9.47 2.19
N MET A 126 16.81 8.29 2.65
CA MET A 126 17.60 7.42 3.50
C MET A 126 18.11 6.19 2.73
N ASP A 127 19.35 5.81 3.01
CA ASP A 127 19.94 4.58 2.49
C ASP A 127 19.67 3.41 3.42
N PHE A 128 19.29 2.27 2.84
CA PHE A 128 19.04 1.02 3.55
C PHE A 128 19.86 -0.14 2.97
N TYR A 129 19.82 -1.28 3.66
CA TYR A 129 20.43 -2.50 3.15
C TYR A 129 19.78 -2.90 1.82
N ARG A 130 20.60 -3.22 0.81
CA ARG A 130 20.15 -3.45 -0.57
C ARG A 130 20.67 -4.76 -1.15
N LEU A 131 19.76 -5.51 -1.77
CA LEU A 131 20.04 -6.77 -2.46
C LEU A 131 20.59 -6.52 -3.86
N VAL A 132 19.98 -5.61 -4.61
CA VAL A 132 20.53 -5.09 -5.87
C VAL A 132 21.42 -3.89 -5.56
N ARG A 133 22.65 -3.92 -6.08
CA ARG A 133 23.58 -2.80 -6.01
C ARG A 133 23.59 -2.10 -7.35
N GLN A 134 23.23 -0.83 -7.34
CA GLN A 134 23.17 0.00 -8.52
C GLN A 134 23.46 1.45 -8.14
N THR A 135 23.98 2.20 -9.11
CA THR A 135 24.12 3.65 -9.01
C THR A 135 23.28 4.30 -10.10
N ALA A 136 22.41 5.23 -9.71
CA ALA A 136 21.62 6.03 -10.64
C ALA A 136 22.37 7.32 -10.99
N SER A 137 22.64 7.54 -12.27
CA SER A 137 23.35 8.71 -12.83
C SER A 137 22.49 9.52 -13.80
N GLY A 138 21.18 9.25 -13.85
CA GLY A 138 20.22 10.00 -14.66
C GLY A 138 19.82 11.35 -14.06
N PRO A 139 19.10 12.18 -14.84
CA PRO A 139 18.59 13.47 -14.37
C PRO A 139 17.70 13.31 -13.13
N GLU A 140 17.94 14.14 -12.11
CA GLU A 140 17.21 14.09 -10.84
C GLU A 140 15.69 14.27 -11.02
N LEU A 141 15.26 15.01 -12.04
CA LEU A 141 13.83 15.14 -12.36
C LEU A 141 13.17 13.77 -12.62
N TRP A 142 13.90 12.81 -13.18
CA TRP A 142 13.37 11.47 -13.46
C TRP A 142 13.64 10.49 -12.33
N THR A 143 14.83 10.53 -11.75
CA THR A 143 15.30 9.54 -10.76
C THR A 143 14.97 9.91 -9.32
N GLY A 144 14.69 11.19 -9.06
CA GLY A 144 14.53 11.76 -7.72
C GLY A 144 15.86 11.96 -6.96
N GLY A 145 17.00 11.76 -7.62
CA GLY A 145 18.33 12.03 -7.08
C GLY A 145 18.60 11.31 -5.75
N ALA A 146 19.20 12.02 -4.81
CA ALA A 146 19.55 11.48 -3.49
C ALA A 146 18.33 11.26 -2.58
N PHE A 147 17.15 11.80 -2.89
CA PHE A 147 15.93 11.49 -2.16
C PHE A 147 15.37 10.12 -2.57
N GLY A 148 15.63 9.70 -3.81
CA GLY A 148 15.12 8.45 -4.38
C GLY A 148 13.92 8.66 -5.31
N PRO A 149 13.49 7.60 -6.02
CA PRO A 149 12.41 7.60 -7.01
C PRO A 149 11.15 8.37 -6.62
N GLU A 150 10.81 8.45 -5.34
CA GLU A 150 9.68 9.21 -4.79
C GLU A 150 9.71 10.71 -5.13
N ALA A 151 10.90 11.31 -5.30
CA ALA A 151 11.07 12.69 -5.73
C ALA A 151 11.17 12.86 -7.26
N GLY A 152 11.14 11.76 -8.02
CA GLY A 152 11.28 11.75 -9.48
C GLY A 152 9.97 11.49 -10.21
N LEU A 153 9.91 11.87 -11.50
CA LEU A 153 8.74 11.61 -12.35
C LEU A 153 8.41 10.12 -12.52
N VAL A 154 9.37 9.22 -12.25
CA VAL A 154 9.14 7.77 -12.29
C VAL A 154 8.08 7.30 -11.27
N VAL A 155 7.84 8.07 -10.20
CA VAL A 155 6.80 7.75 -9.21
C VAL A 155 5.40 7.82 -9.82
N LEU A 156 5.16 8.73 -10.76
CA LEU A 156 3.82 8.99 -11.33
C LEU A 156 3.20 7.76 -12.02
N PRO A 157 3.88 7.09 -12.99
CA PRO A 157 3.34 5.87 -13.58
C PRO A 157 3.19 4.74 -12.56
N ALA A 158 4.09 4.63 -11.57
CA ALA A 158 3.98 3.61 -10.53
C ALA A 158 2.73 3.81 -9.66
N LEU A 159 2.44 5.04 -9.22
CA LEU A 159 1.22 5.39 -8.49
C LEU A 159 -0.04 5.15 -9.33
N LEU A 160 0.00 5.47 -10.63
CA LEU A 160 -1.13 5.22 -11.53
C LEU A 160 -1.42 3.73 -11.68
N VAL A 161 -0.39 2.91 -11.91
CA VAL A 161 -0.53 1.45 -11.98
C VAL A 161 -1.06 0.91 -10.66
N GLY A 162 -0.50 1.35 -9.52
CA GLY A 162 -0.99 0.99 -8.19
C GLY A 162 -2.46 1.33 -8.00
N ALA A 163 -2.89 2.53 -8.41
CA ALA A 163 -4.27 2.98 -8.31
C ALA A 163 -5.22 2.12 -9.16
N VAL A 164 -4.81 1.74 -10.36
CA VAL A 164 -5.57 0.81 -11.22
C VAL A 164 -5.68 -0.57 -10.58
N LEU A 165 -4.59 -1.12 -10.02
CA LEU A 165 -4.60 -2.42 -9.35
C LEU A 165 -5.52 -2.42 -8.12
N VAL A 166 -5.44 -1.37 -7.29
CA VAL A 166 -6.34 -1.17 -6.15
C VAL A 166 -7.80 -1.06 -6.61
N TYR A 167 -8.04 -0.33 -7.70
CA TYR A 167 -9.38 -0.19 -8.28
C TYR A 167 -9.93 -1.57 -8.68
N VAL A 168 -9.17 -2.34 -9.48
CA VAL A 168 -9.57 -3.69 -9.94
C VAL A 168 -9.80 -4.61 -8.76
N TYR A 169 -8.86 -4.67 -7.82
CA TYR A 169 -8.99 -5.45 -6.59
C TYR A 169 -10.27 -5.13 -5.82
N SER A 170 -10.60 -3.83 -5.67
CA SER A 170 -11.79 -3.40 -4.94
C SER A 170 -13.10 -3.80 -5.64
N VAL A 171 -13.13 -3.78 -6.98
CA VAL A 171 -14.30 -4.18 -7.77
C VAL A 171 -14.51 -5.69 -7.67
N VAL A 172 -13.45 -6.48 -7.88
CA VAL A 172 -13.51 -7.95 -7.78
C VAL A 172 -13.91 -8.39 -6.37
N SER A 173 -13.31 -7.78 -5.34
CA SER A 173 -13.61 -8.09 -3.94
C SER A 173 -15.07 -7.79 -3.56
N ARG A 174 -15.65 -6.70 -4.08
CA ARG A 174 -17.05 -6.36 -3.84
C ARG A 174 -18.00 -7.36 -4.49
N LYS A 175 -17.73 -7.76 -5.73
CA LYS A 175 -18.52 -8.77 -6.45
C LYS A 175 -18.52 -10.11 -5.72
N SER A 176 -17.34 -10.61 -5.35
CA SER A 176 -17.21 -11.87 -4.60
C SER A 176 -17.99 -11.86 -3.28
N ARG A 177 -17.97 -10.73 -2.55
CA ARG A 177 -18.76 -10.58 -1.30
C ARG A 177 -20.27 -10.55 -1.56
N ALA A 178 -20.72 -9.98 -2.68
CA ALA A 178 -22.15 -9.98 -3.05
C ALA A 178 -22.63 -11.40 -3.38
N ASP A 179 -21.91 -12.12 -4.23
CA ASP A 179 -22.22 -13.50 -4.63
C ASP A 179 -22.24 -14.45 -3.42
N SER A 180 -21.31 -14.25 -2.47
CA SER A 180 -21.26 -15.03 -1.22
C SER A 180 -22.44 -14.75 -0.29
N ARG A 181 -22.94 -13.51 -0.26
CA ARG A 181 -24.13 -13.14 0.54
C ARG A 181 -25.39 -13.72 -0.07
N GLU A 182 -25.55 -13.64 -1.39
CA GLU A 182 -26.70 -14.18 -2.10
C GLU A 182 -26.81 -15.70 -1.95
N SER A 183 -25.72 -16.44 -2.19
CA SER A 183 -25.66 -17.89 -1.98
C SER A 183 -25.94 -18.30 -0.53
N GLY A 184 -25.46 -17.52 0.45
CA GLY A 184 -25.77 -17.72 1.87
C GLY A 184 -27.25 -17.54 2.21
N VAL A 185 -27.91 -16.54 1.61
CA VAL A 185 -29.36 -16.29 1.78
C VAL A 185 -30.18 -17.43 1.16
N VAL A 186 -29.86 -17.86 -0.06
CA VAL A 186 -30.54 -18.98 -0.73
C VAL A 186 -30.41 -20.26 0.10
N ARG A 187 -29.21 -20.56 0.62
CA ARG A 187 -28.97 -21.75 1.45
C ARG A 187 -29.78 -21.71 2.76
N LYS A 188 -29.94 -20.54 3.39
CA LYS A 188 -30.80 -20.38 4.59
C LYS A 188 -32.28 -20.60 4.26
N LYS A 189 -32.77 -20.05 3.15
CA LYS A 189 -34.17 -20.20 2.71
C LYS A 189 -34.51 -21.66 2.42
N ASN A 190 -33.63 -22.39 1.73
CA ASN A 190 -33.84 -23.82 1.43
C ASN A 190 -33.86 -24.69 2.69
N LYS A 191 -33.05 -24.36 3.72
CA LYS A 191 -33.10 -25.07 5.01
C LYS A 191 -34.38 -24.82 5.80
N GLN A 192 -34.97 -23.63 5.71
CA GLN A 192 -36.21 -23.30 6.42
C GLN A 192 -37.46 -23.81 5.70
N GLY A 193 -37.48 -23.80 4.36
CA GLY A 193 -38.59 -24.33 3.56
C GLY A 193 -38.67 -25.86 3.52
N GLY A 194 -37.55 -26.56 3.72
CA GLY A 194 -37.51 -28.03 3.75
C GLY A 194 -38.07 -28.68 5.01
N ASN A 195 -38.44 -27.92 6.05
CA ASN A 195 -38.85 -28.45 7.35
C ASN A 195 -40.38 -28.43 7.59
N HIS A 196 -41.20 -28.16 6.57
CA HIS A 196 -42.67 -28.08 6.69
C HIS A 196 -43.43 -29.02 5.72
N GLY A 197 -42.75 -29.95 5.06
CA GLY A 197 -43.33 -30.80 4.02
C GLY A 197 -43.57 -32.26 4.39
N GLY A 198 -43.90 -32.60 5.64
CA GLY A 198 -44.11 -34.01 6.00
C GLY A 198 -44.87 -34.21 7.31
N LYS A 199 -46.21 -34.12 7.25
CA LYS A 199 -47.17 -34.93 8.02
C LYS A 199 -48.60 -34.46 7.72
N THR A 200 -49.14 -34.91 6.59
CA THR A 200 -50.59 -35.06 6.40
C THR A 200 -50.82 -36.38 5.68
N GLU A 201 -50.88 -37.46 6.44
CA GLU A 201 -51.56 -38.68 6.01
C GLU A 201 -52.92 -38.70 6.70
N ASP A 202 -53.92 -38.19 5.97
CA ASP A 202 -55.30 -38.66 6.13
C ASP A 202 -55.40 -40.00 5.39
N THR A 203 -55.98 -41.02 6.01
CA THR A 203 -57.04 -41.82 5.36
C THR A 203 -57.77 -42.73 6.36
N LYS A 204 -59.09 -42.56 6.33
CA LYS A 204 -60.14 -43.47 6.81
C LYS A 204 -59.97 -44.87 6.20
N PHE A 205 -60.37 -45.92 6.91
CA PHE A 205 -61.32 -46.94 6.44
C PHE A 205 -61.78 -47.83 7.62
N SER A 206 -63.11 -47.98 7.72
CA SER A 206 -63.94 -49.04 8.32
C SER A 206 -63.61 -49.60 9.71
#